data_AF-A0A947GCF1-F1
#
_entry.id   AF-A0A947GCF1-F1
#
_cell.length_a   1.000
_cell.length_b   1.000
_cell.length_c   1.000
_cell.angle_alpha   90.00
_cell.angle_beta   90.00
_cell.angle_gamma   90.00
#
_symmetry.space_group_name_H-M   'P 1'
#
loop_
_entity.id
_entity.type
_entity.pdbx_description
1 polymer ?
#
loop_
_entity_poly.entity_id
_entity_poly.type
_entity_poly.pdbx_seq_one_letter_code
_entity_poly.pdbx_strand_id
1 'polypeptide(L)'
;MTSIYLPRSASIADYSVASRLKGPTTVTIKVTIASPEDLGFLLRDLQDERKRQEEAASPYRPQPKSRKERDLGRRLRGQAGPLLITDQRDGG
;
A
#
# COMPACT_ATOMS: atom_id res chain seq x y z
N MET A 1 6.91 4.81 11.19
CA MET A 1 7.64 5.95 10.61
C MET A 1 7.56 5.81 9.10
N THR A 2 6.98 6.78 8.40
CA THR A 2 6.91 6.79 6.93
C THR A 2 8.19 7.44 6.40
N SER A 3 8.97 6.69 5.64
CA SER A 3 10.17 7.19 4.96
C SER A 3 9.84 7.35 3.48
N ILE A 4 9.95 8.58 2.96
CA ILE A 4 9.86 8.84 1.52
C ILE A 4 11.27 8.75 0.96
N TYR A 5 11.47 7.89 -0.05
CA TYR A 5 12.74 7.80 -0.74
C TYR A 5 12.95 9.04 -1.60
N LEU A 6 14.13 9.68 -1.47
CA LEU A 6 14.55 10.74 -2.37
C LEU A 6 15.55 10.15 -3.37
N PRO A 7 15.33 10.32 -4.68
CA PRO A 7 16.25 9.84 -5.70
C PRO A 7 17.60 10.57 -5.62
N ARG A 8 18.66 9.98 -6.19
CA ARG A 8 20.04 10.51 -6.08
C ARG A 8 20.20 11.92 -6.65
N SER A 9 19.39 12.31 -7.63
CA SER A 9 19.41 13.64 -8.22
C SER A 9 18.60 14.68 -7.44
N ALA A 10 17.92 14.25 -6.36
CA ALA A 10 17.12 15.12 -5.52
C ALA A 10 17.95 15.75 -4.41
N SER A 11 17.80 17.06 -4.22
CA SER A 11 18.33 17.79 -3.08
C SER A 11 17.22 18.58 -2.40
N ILE A 12 17.30 18.69 -1.08
CA ILE A 12 16.37 19.53 -0.31
C ILE A 12 16.85 20.97 -0.46
N ALA A 13 16.03 21.80 -1.11
CA ALA A 13 16.34 23.21 -1.31
C ALA A 13 15.94 24.05 -0.09
N ASP A 14 14.81 23.71 0.52
CA ASP A 14 14.22 24.48 1.61
C ASP A 14 13.21 23.60 2.37
N TYR A 15 12.99 23.91 3.64
CA TYR A 15 11.93 23.29 4.43
C TYR A 15 11.31 24.30 5.40
N SER A 16 9.99 24.24 5.55
CA SER A 16 9.26 25.04 6.52
C SER A 16 8.31 24.18 7.33
N VAL A 17 8.13 24.56 8.59
CA VAL A 17 7.26 23.85 9.53
C VAL A 17 6.20 24.84 10.01
N ALA A 18 4.95 24.54 9.73
CA ALA A 18 3.81 25.26 10.26
C ALA A 18 3.13 24.37 11.31
N SER A 19 3.30 24.71 12.59
CA SER A 19 2.59 24.05 13.69
C SER A 19 1.44 24.94 14.15
N ARG A 20 0.25 24.34 14.32
CA ARG A 20 -0.89 25.01 14.93
C ARG A 20 -1.00 24.54 16.38
N LEU A 21 -1.24 25.48 17.31
CA LEU A 21 -1.42 25.22 18.76
C LEU A 21 -2.42 24.08 19.08
N LYS A 22 -3.41 23.88 18.20
CA LYS A 22 -4.32 22.73 18.20
C LYS A 22 -4.56 22.30 16.75
N GLY A 23 -3.73 21.40 16.24
CA GLY A 23 -3.88 20.85 14.90
C GLY A 23 -2.67 20.03 14.44
N PRO A 24 -2.77 19.35 13.29
CA PRO A 24 -1.63 18.63 12.74
C PRO A 24 -0.51 19.61 12.40
N THR A 25 0.73 19.24 12.75
CA THR A 25 1.93 19.94 12.28
C THR A 25 2.10 19.65 10.79
N THR A 26 2.12 20.71 9.97
CA THR A 26 2.39 20.60 8.54
C THR A 26 3.85 20.92 8.28
N VAL A 27 4.54 20.02 7.58
CA VAL A 27 5.90 20.23 7.09
C VAL A 27 5.84 20.37 5.58
N THR A 28 6.39 21.46 5.05
CA THR A 28 6.53 21.69 3.61
C THR A 28 8.01 21.58 3.26
N ILE A 29 8.33 20.71 2.30
CA ILE A 29 9.70 20.48 1.83
C ILE A 29 9.75 20.86 0.35
N LYS A 30 10.66 21.77 -0.02
CA LYS A 30 10.97 22.05 -1.42
C LYS A 30 12.15 21.17 -1.83
N VAL A 31 11.94 20.37 -2.87
CA VAL A 31 12.95 19.46 -3.41
C VAL A 31 13.28 19.90 -4.83
N THR A 32 14.57 20.06 -5.12
CA THR A 32 15.07 20.25 -6.48
C THR A 32 15.50 18.89 -7.03
N ILE A 33 15.02 18.55 -8.22
CA ILE A 33 15.33 17.27 -8.88
C ILE A 33 15.93 17.59 -10.24
N ALA A 34 17.14 17.09 -10.50
CA ALA A 34 17.83 17.38 -11.75
C ALA A 34 17.35 16.51 -12.93
N SER A 35 16.86 15.30 -12.66
CA SER A 35 16.39 14.37 -13.70
C SER A 35 14.85 14.29 -13.75
N PRO A 36 14.23 14.48 -14.94
CA PRO A 36 12.78 14.29 -15.11
C PRO A 36 12.30 12.88 -14.80
N GLU A 37 13.12 11.86 -15.05
CA GLU A 37 12.79 10.45 -14.77
C GLU A 37 12.64 10.24 -13.25
N ASP A 38 13.58 10.78 -12.48
CA ASP A 38 13.58 10.73 -11.02
C ASP A 38 12.38 11.47 -10.41
N LEU A 39 11.94 12.57 -11.03
CA LEU A 39 10.70 13.26 -10.65
C LEU A 39 9.48 12.35 -10.83
N GLY A 40 9.42 11.62 -11.96
CA GLY A 40 8.34 10.67 -12.22
C GLY A 40 8.25 9.56 -11.17
N PHE A 41 9.39 8.99 -10.78
CA PHE A 41 9.45 7.98 -9.71
C PHE A 41 8.99 8.54 -8.36
N LEU A 42 9.47 9.74 -7.99
CA LEU A 42 9.08 10.37 -6.73
C LEU A 42 7.56 10.65 -6.67
N LEU A 43 6.98 11.17 -7.75
CA LEU A 43 5.53 11.45 -7.79
C LEU A 43 4.70 10.17 -7.66
N ARG A 44 5.16 9.07 -8.25
CA ARG A 44 4.51 7.76 -8.13
C ARG A 44 4.57 7.23 -6.70
N ASP A 45 5.75 7.28 -6.07
CA ASP A 45 5.94 6.83 -4.68
C ASP A 45 5.06 7.64 -3.71
N LEU A 46 4.97 8.97 -3.92
CA LEU A 46 4.09 9.83 -3.13
C LEU A 46 2.60 9.49 -3.32
N GLN A 47 2.20 9.15 -4.56
CA GLN A 47 0.83 8.72 -4.83
C GLN A 47 0.50 7.38 -4.15
N ASP A 48 1.42 6.43 -4.19
CA ASP A 48 1.25 5.11 -3.57
C ASP A 48 1.18 5.22 -2.04
N GLU A 49 2.02 6.04 -1.42
CA GLU A 49 1.95 6.30 0.02
C GLU A 49 0.66 7.03 0.42
N ARG A 50 0.21 8.00 -0.37
CA ARG A 50 -1.10 8.65 -0.16
C ARG A 50 -2.22 7.61 -0.21
N LYS A 51 -2.23 6.75 -1.22
CA LYS A 51 -3.22 5.68 -1.37
C LYS A 51 -3.19 4.72 -0.18
N ARG A 52 -2.01 4.30 0.30
CA ARG A 52 -1.88 3.46 1.50
C ARG A 52 -2.43 4.11 2.75
N GLN A 53 -2.20 5.41 2.94
CA GLN A 53 -2.74 6.16 4.09
C GLN A 53 -4.26 6.30 4.01
N GLU A 54 -4.80 6.61 2.82
CA GLU A 54 -6.24 6.66 2.58
C GLU A 54 -6.91 5.28 2.77
N GLU A 55 -6.30 4.20 2.27
CA GLU A 55 -6.75 2.83 2.48
C GLU A 55 -6.67 2.41 3.96
N ALA A 56 -5.65 2.87 4.69
CA ALA A 56 -5.53 2.60 6.11
C ALA A 56 -6.61 3.32 6.94
N ALA A 57 -7.05 4.49 6.49
CA ALA A 57 -8.13 5.26 7.10
C ALA A 57 -9.53 4.89 6.58
N SER A 58 -9.63 4.02 5.56
CA SER A 58 -10.91 3.68 4.93
C SER A 58 -11.82 2.87 5.87
N PRO A 59 -13.09 3.30 6.07
CA PRO A 59 -14.08 2.55 6.84
C PRO A 59 -14.41 1.17 6.26
N TYR A 60 -14.12 0.95 4.97
CA TYR A 60 -14.42 -0.28 4.23
C TYR A 60 -13.23 -1.23 4.14
N ARG A 61 -12.13 -0.97 4.87
CA ARG A 61 -11.00 -1.87 4.88
C ARG A 61 -11.46 -3.21 5.48
N PRO A 62 -11.32 -4.34 4.76
CA PRO A 62 -11.67 -5.64 5.32
C PRO A 62 -10.84 -5.85 6.58
N GLN A 63 -11.53 -6.05 7.71
CA GLN A 63 -10.85 -6.22 8.99
C GLN A 63 -9.93 -7.45 8.92
N PRO A 64 -8.75 -7.39 9.56
CA PRO A 64 -7.87 -8.54 9.62
C PRO A 64 -8.62 -9.73 10.21
N LYS A 65 -8.70 -10.81 9.44
CA LYS A 65 -9.40 -12.03 9.85
C LYS A 65 -8.90 -12.49 11.22
N SER A 66 -9.84 -12.73 12.13
CA SER A 66 -9.57 -13.26 13.46
C SER A 66 -8.82 -14.59 13.40
N ARG A 67 -8.18 -15.00 14.51
CA ARG A 67 -7.50 -16.31 14.59
C ARG A 67 -8.45 -17.45 14.22
N LYS A 68 -9.71 -17.39 14.67
CA LYS A 68 -10.75 -18.39 14.35
C LYS A 68 -11.08 -18.45 12.86
N GLU A 69 -11.20 -17.30 12.19
CA GLU A 69 -11.46 -17.25 10.74
C GLU A 69 -10.26 -17.74 9.92
N ARG A 70 -9.04 -17.47 10.38
CA ARG A 70 -7.81 -18.00 9.77
C ARG A 70 -7.74 -19.52 9.89
N ASP A 71 -8.06 -20.06 11.07
CA ASP A 71 -8.08 -21.50 11.31
C ASP A 71 -9.20 -22.19 10.54
N LEU A 72 -10.38 -21.56 10.43
CA LEU A 72 -11.48 -22.05 9.60
C LEU A 72 -11.09 -22.07 8.12
N GLY A 73 -10.46 -21.03 7.60
CA GLY A 73 -9.98 -20.99 6.21
C GLY A 73 -8.87 -22.00 5.90
N ARG A 74 -8.06 -22.39 6.90
CA ARG A 74 -7.11 -23.52 6.76
C ARG A 74 -7.83 -24.86 6.71
N ARG A 75 -8.83 -25.07 7.58
CA ARG A 75 -9.64 -26.30 7.59
C ARG A 75 -10.44 -26.48 6.31
N LEU A 76 -11.08 -25.43 5.82
CA LEU A 76 -11.86 -25.48 4.57
C LEU A 76 -10.98 -25.78 3.35
N ARG A 77 -9.75 -25.26 3.27
CA ARG A 77 -8.80 -25.63 2.21
C ARG A 77 -8.23 -27.04 2.35
N GLY A 78 -8.13 -27.56 3.58
CA GLY A 78 -7.78 -28.95 3.82
C GLY A 78 -8.91 -29.94 3.50
N GLN A 79 -10.17 -29.48 3.53
CA GLN A 79 -11.36 -30.27 3.18
C GLN A 79 -11.76 -30.15 1.72
N ALA A 80 -11.51 -29.00 1.10
CA ALA A 80 -11.58 -28.81 -0.35
C ALA A 80 -10.33 -29.39 -1.00
N GLY A 81 -10.20 -30.72 -0.96
CA GLY A 81 -9.30 -31.44 -1.86
C GLY A 81 -9.59 -31.07 -3.32
N PRO A 82 -8.65 -31.29 -4.25
CA PRO A 82 -8.87 -30.96 -5.64
C PRO A 82 -10.14 -31.66 -6.12
N LEU A 83 -11.14 -30.86 -6.54
CA LEU A 83 -12.26 -31.37 -7.32
C LEU A 83 -11.64 -31.91 -8.61
N LEU A 84 -11.35 -33.22 -8.62
CA LEU A 84 -11.14 -33.99 -9.83
C LEU A 84 -12.45 -33.91 -10.60
N ILE A 85 -12.58 -32.88 -11.43
CA ILE A 85 -13.58 -32.83 -12.47
C ILE A 85 -13.15 -33.89 -13.49
N THR A 86 -13.55 -35.13 -13.26
CA THR A 86 -13.51 -36.15 -14.31
C THR A 86 -14.59 -35.77 -15.31
N ASP A 87 -14.20 -35.11 -16.39
CA ASP A 87 -15.02 -34.98 -17.61
C ASP A 87 -15.09 -36.39 -18.22
N GLN A 88 -15.91 -37.26 -17.65
CA GLN A 88 -16.33 -38.50 -18.31
C GLN A 88 -17.32 -38.10 -19.41
N ARG A 89 -16.78 -37.80 -20.58
CA ARG A 89 -17.52 -37.88 -21.83
C ARG A 89 -16.99 -39.06 -22.64
N ASP A 90 -17.88 -40.04 -22.77
CA ASP A 90 -18.14 -40.88 -23.93
C ASP A 90 -16.98 -41.43 -24.79
N GLY A 91 -17.01 -42.75 -24.98
CA GLY A 91 -16.91 -43.35 -26.32
C GLY A 91 -15.79 -44.36 -26.51
N GLY A 92 -16.18 -45.65 -26.61
CA GLY A 92 -15.32 -46.75 -27.06
C GLY A 92 -15.96 -48.10 -26.82
#